data_AF-A0A6C0KA04-F1
#
_entry.id   AF-A0A6C0KA04-F1
#
_cell.length_a   1.000
_cell.length_b   1.000
_cell.length_c   1.000
_cell.angle_alpha   90.00
_cell.angle_beta   90.00
_cell.angle_gamma   90.00
#
_symmetry.space_group_name_H-M   'P 1'
#
loop_
_entity.id
_entity.type
_entity.pdbx_description
1 polymer ?
#
loop_
_entity_poly.entity_id
_entity_poly.type
_entity_poly.pdbx_seq_one_letter_code
_entity_poly.pdbx_strand_id
1 'polypeptide(L)'
;MPGGLMQLTAFGAQNILVNGNPSMSYFNKLYKRTTNFAMEHYRIEPRGVTDMTMPNAGQRTFRFKVPNYADLLHDCYVCVNIPDIWSPLTRIGTSDAKPSEFQWVRNLGFNMLEEVAVSFNGTQIVSFTGEWMKVLSYMQESKAKRENVDDMVGNLPEMYDPGNANGRMQQYPHAIATSTIPITAPSIQGRQLTIPLPFWFCKEISESLPLIAMRLTEVEIRVTFSSLYYLYTVIDVDPTSSTYGYRIPGEPNSPTTGIQKFLSYPDTNGYPQNSQLLTWSLNPYIEGNFIFLTDSERAHVAAYERTFLITQVRNQYVEKQYGLNNQLIPMFNLCTRVVALFQRYDRAMMNDWDNYTNWDEIDIPNLNVNLLPFNNSYTTQQLFTSGPTFSNNMGARDILVEGTLVFDGKERFTTKNVNFFRDIQNYQFSTGPTPDLPGIYLYSFALDPNAITQPTGSVNASMFNKTYFQYTLLVPPVVATAQTTQDPVCVVKSTANTNSPVPVPAGSTDSIDGRPPIINPGNTITIYSAPTNLYVQFQGYNSVIYIESYNFVKVMNGQANVVFST
;
A
#
# COMPACT_ATOMS: atom_id res chain seq x y z
N MET A 1 32.66 52.98 -9.69
CA MET A 1 31.48 52.09 -9.83
C MET A 1 30.71 52.08 -8.49
N PRO A 2 29.71 52.96 -8.28
CA PRO A 2 29.06 53.16 -6.97
C PRO A 2 27.72 52.42 -6.78
N GLY A 3 27.38 51.44 -7.62
CA GLY A 3 26.04 50.84 -7.66
C GLY A 3 25.55 50.29 -6.32
N GLY A 4 26.39 49.54 -5.59
CA GLY A 4 26.01 48.98 -4.29
C GLY A 4 25.87 50.03 -3.17
N LEU A 5 26.72 51.05 -3.16
CA LEU A 5 26.66 52.14 -2.17
C LEU A 5 25.38 52.97 -2.37
N MET A 6 25.01 53.24 -3.64
CA MET A 6 23.79 53.95 -3.99
C MET A 6 22.53 53.28 -3.42
N GLN A 7 22.45 51.94 -3.48
CA GLN A 7 21.34 51.18 -2.90
C GLN A 7 21.30 51.28 -1.37
N LEU A 8 22.45 51.26 -0.69
CA LEU A 8 22.52 51.40 0.77
C LEU A 8 22.10 52.81 1.24
N THR A 9 22.43 53.85 0.47
CA THR A 9 22.04 55.23 0.80
C THR A 9 20.55 55.51 0.57
N ALA A 10 19.88 54.70 -0.25
CA ALA A 10 18.45 54.83 -0.54
C ALA A 10 17.56 54.20 0.57
N PHE A 11 17.79 54.58 1.83
CA PHE A 11 17.02 54.10 2.98
C PHE A 11 15.80 55.00 3.24
N GLY A 12 14.61 54.42 3.39
CA GLY A 12 13.36 55.15 3.64
C GLY A 12 12.50 54.54 4.74
N ALA A 13 11.30 55.10 4.95
CA ALA A 13 10.38 54.66 5.99
C ALA A 13 9.97 53.18 5.88
N GLN A 14 9.91 52.63 4.66
CA GLN A 14 9.60 51.21 4.43
C GLN A 14 10.69 50.27 4.98
N ASN A 15 11.96 50.70 4.99
CA ASN A 15 13.07 49.89 5.47
C ASN A 15 13.06 49.70 7.00
N ILE A 16 12.28 50.47 7.75
CA ILE A 16 12.20 50.36 9.21
C ILE A 16 11.68 48.96 9.62
N LEU A 17 10.73 48.38 8.86
CA LEU A 17 10.16 47.06 9.17
C LEU A 17 11.10 45.89 8.84
N VAL A 18 12.09 46.10 7.96
CA VAL A 18 12.96 45.02 7.46
C VAL A 18 14.38 45.13 8.02
N ASN A 19 14.93 46.35 8.10
CA ASN A 19 16.32 46.62 8.45
C ASN A 19 16.47 47.70 9.54
N GLY A 20 15.38 48.19 10.12
CA GLY A 20 15.43 49.09 11.28
C GLY A 20 15.79 48.30 12.54
N ASN A 21 16.83 48.74 13.26
CA ASN A 21 17.34 48.05 14.47
C ASN A 21 17.53 46.53 14.26
N PRO A 22 18.45 46.11 13.36
CA PRO A 22 18.58 44.71 12.97
C PRO A 22 18.93 43.82 14.17
N SER A 23 18.19 42.73 14.33
CA SER A 23 18.39 41.71 15.38
C SER A 23 19.25 40.53 14.93
N MET A 24 19.53 40.42 13.63
CA MET A 24 20.39 39.38 13.04
C MET A 24 21.26 39.96 11.93
N SER A 25 22.43 39.35 11.70
CA SER A 25 23.33 39.67 10.60
C SER A 25 23.64 38.42 9.80
N TYR A 26 23.60 38.52 8.47
CA TYR A 26 24.00 37.43 7.58
C TYR A 26 25.52 37.22 7.53
N PHE A 27 26.30 38.19 8.01
CA PHE A 27 27.76 38.19 7.90
C PHE A 27 28.47 37.71 9.15
N ASN A 28 27.72 37.36 10.21
CA ASN A 28 28.28 36.74 11.41
C ASN A 28 27.34 35.66 11.95
N LYS A 29 27.77 34.39 11.87
CA LYS A 29 27.00 33.25 12.36
C LYS A 29 27.41 32.93 13.79
N LEU A 30 26.51 33.16 14.75
CA LEU A 30 26.67 32.73 16.13
C LEU A 30 26.24 31.27 16.28
N TYR A 31 27.13 30.41 16.75
CA TYR A 31 26.84 29.00 17.05
C TYR A 31 26.46 28.83 18.52
N LYS A 32 25.43 28.04 18.80
CA LYS A 32 25.09 27.62 20.17
C LYS A 32 25.97 26.43 20.56
N ARG A 33 26.58 26.48 21.75
CA ARG A 33 27.32 25.34 22.32
C ARG A 33 26.33 24.23 22.69
N THR A 34 26.63 22.99 22.33
CA THR A 34 25.80 21.82 22.63
C THR A 34 26.40 21.01 23.77
N THR A 35 25.58 20.15 24.39
CA THR A 35 26.09 19.07 25.22
C THR A 35 26.82 18.05 24.35
N ASN A 36 27.80 17.37 24.93
CA ASN A 36 28.53 16.33 24.21
C ASN A 36 27.75 15.02 24.25
N PHE A 37 27.68 14.35 23.11
CA PHE A 37 27.04 13.05 22.94
C PHE A 37 27.78 12.23 21.87
N ALA A 38 27.59 10.93 21.88
CA ALA A 38 28.09 10.03 20.83
C ALA A 38 26.94 9.13 20.35
N MET A 39 27.05 8.64 19.11
CA MET A 39 26.08 7.75 18.49
C MET A 39 26.78 6.52 17.94
N GLU A 40 26.15 5.36 18.07
CA GLU A 40 26.64 4.09 17.53
C GLU A 40 25.46 3.20 17.14
N HIS A 41 25.57 2.53 16.00
CA HIS A 41 24.58 1.56 15.58
C HIS A 41 24.86 0.19 16.20
N TYR A 42 23.81 -0.44 16.75
CA TYR A 42 23.88 -1.80 17.25
C TYR A 42 22.80 -2.67 16.61
N ARG A 43 23.19 -3.90 16.30
CA ARG A 43 22.31 -4.96 15.87
C ARG A 43 21.55 -5.57 17.06
N ILE A 44 20.23 -5.60 16.96
CA ILE A 44 19.29 -6.21 17.90
C ILE A 44 18.77 -7.51 17.28
N GLU A 45 19.09 -8.63 17.92
CA GLU A 45 18.69 -9.95 17.46
C GLU A 45 17.29 -10.34 17.98
N PRO A 46 16.55 -11.19 17.24
CA PRO A 46 15.24 -11.66 17.69
C PRO A 46 15.38 -12.63 18.87
N ARG A 47 14.48 -12.52 19.85
CA ARG A 47 14.48 -13.36 21.05
C ARG A 47 13.59 -14.59 20.88
N GLY A 48 14.11 -15.76 21.26
CA GLY A 48 13.32 -16.98 21.44
C GLY A 48 12.81 -17.60 20.13
N VAL A 49 13.51 -17.35 19.01
CA VAL A 49 13.15 -17.90 17.70
C VAL A 49 14.19 -18.92 17.27
N THR A 50 13.74 -20.14 16.97
CA THR A 50 14.57 -21.22 16.40
C THR A 50 14.56 -21.23 14.88
N ASP A 51 13.48 -20.74 14.27
CA ASP A 51 13.28 -20.71 12.83
C ASP A 51 13.32 -19.27 12.30
N MET A 52 14.42 -18.93 11.63
CA MET A 52 14.68 -17.62 11.02
C MET A 52 14.41 -17.61 9.51
N THR A 53 13.66 -18.58 8.98
CA THR A 53 13.29 -18.60 7.57
C THR A 53 12.11 -17.69 7.28
N MET A 54 11.91 -17.39 5.99
CA MET A 54 10.68 -16.76 5.52
C MET A 54 9.49 -17.70 5.75
N PRO A 55 8.33 -17.23 6.24
CA PRO A 55 7.13 -18.05 6.36
C PRO A 55 6.57 -18.45 5.00
N ASN A 56 6.41 -19.76 4.80
CA ASN A 56 5.78 -20.32 3.60
C ASN A 56 4.26 -20.21 3.66
N ALA A 57 3.67 -20.21 4.84
CA ALA A 57 2.23 -20.08 5.01
C ALA A 57 1.94 -19.31 6.30
N GLY A 58 0.85 -18.53 6.27
CA GLY A 58 0.46 -17.69 7.39
C GLY A 58 1.46 -16.55 7.65
N GLN A 59 1.50 -16.11 8.90
CA GLN A 59 2.31 -14.99 9.36
C GLN A 59 3.34 -15.46 10.39
N ARG A 60 4.46 -14.74 10.48
CA ARG A 60 5.50 -15.02 11.48
C ARG A 60 5.95 -13.75 12.17
N THR A 61 5.83 -13.74 13.50
CA THR A 61 6.21 -12.59 14.34
C THR A 61 7.57 -12.83 14.99
N PHE A 62 8.49 -11.89 14.77
CA PHE A 62 9.77 -11.81 15.46
C PHE A 62 9.70 -10.72 16.52
N ARG A 63 10.28 -11.00 17.70
CA ARG A 63 10.28 -10.09 18.86
C ARG A 63 11.70 -9.67 19.17
N PHE A 64 11.94 -8.37 19.16
CA PHE A 64 13.24 -7.75 19.39
C PHE A 64 13.18 -7.00 20.71
N LYS A 65 13.86 -7.54 21.74
CA LYS A 65 14.00 -6.86 23.01
C LYS A 65 15.07 -5.80 22.86
N VAL A 66 14.72 -4.53 23.07
CA VAL A 66 15.68 -3.44 23.01
C VAL A 66 16.65 -3.56 24.19
N PRO A 67 17.96 -3.66 23.94
CA PRO A 67 18.96 -3.74 24.99
C PRO A 67 19.21 -2.36 25.63
N ASN A 68 19.56 -2.36 26.91
CA ASN A 68 19.91 -1.13 27.65
C ASN A 68 21.40 -0.78 27.49
N TYR A 69 21.92 -0.78 26.24
CA TYR A 69 23.34 -0.50 25.98
C TYR A 69 23.70 0.98 26.13
N ALA A 70 22.75 1.88 25.84
CA ALA A 70 22.95 3.33 25.87
C ALA A 70 21.80 4.06 26.57
N ASP A 71 21.87 5.40 26.56
CA ASP A 71 20.94 6.26 27.28
C ASP A 71 19.65 6.52 26.50
N LEU A 72 19.75 6.67 25.17
CA LEU A 72 18.61 6.86 24.26
C LEU A 72 18.69 5.90 23.06
N LEU A 73 17.53 5.60 22.47
CA LEU A 73 17.39 4.93 21.17
C LEU A 73 16.76 5.88 20.16
N HIS A 74 17.39 5.99 18.99
CA HIS A 74 16.94 6.68 17.80
C HIS A 74 17.01 5.73 16.60
N ASP A 75 16.44 6.13 15.46
CA ASP A 75 16.50 5.45 14.14
C ASP A 75 16.60 3.92 14.16
N CYS A 76 15.50 3.25 13.87
CA CYS A 76 15.46 1.79 13.77
C CYS A 76 15.16 1.33 12.34
N TYR A 77 15.90 0.33 11.89
CA TYR A 77 15.74 -0.28 10.58
C TYR A 77 15.60 -1.80 10.72
N VAL A 78 14.65 -2.41 10.01
CA VAL A 78 14.52 -3.87 9.94
C VAL A 78 15.35 -4.37 8.77
N CYS A 79 16.35 -5.19 9.05
CA CYS A 79 17.22 -5.76 8.04
C CYS A 79 16.87 -7.22 7.78
N VAL A 80 16.72 -7.60 6.51
CA VAL A 80 16.35 -8.96 6.08
C VAL A 80 17.08 -9.37 4.82
N ASN A 81 17.36 -10.66 4.66
CA ASN A 81 18.02 -11.19 3.49
C ASN A 81 17.02 -11.74 2.46
N ILE A 82 17.22 -11.42 1.19
CA ILE A 82 16.48 -11.93 0.03
C ILE A 82 17.41 -12.86 -0.77
N PRO A 83 16.92 -14.01 -1.24
CA PRO A 83 17.75 -15.00 -1.93
C PRO A 83 18.03 -14.58 -3.37
N ASP A 84 19.06 -15.19 -3.95
CA ASP A 84 19.21 -15.27 -5.40
C ASP A 84 18.04 -16.02 -6.02
N ILE A 85 17.56 -15.53 -7.17
CA ILE A 85 16.45 -16.12 -7.91
C ILE A 85 16.93 -16.55 -9.28
N TRP A 86 16.69 -17.81 -9.62
CA TRP A 86 16.94 -18.37 -10.95
C TRP A 86 15.62 -18.64 -11.66
N SER A 87 15.30 -17.85 -12.69
CA SER A 87 14.08 -18.04 -13.48
C SER A 87 14.38 -18.77 -14.78
N PRO A 88 14.06 -20.07 -14.89
CA PRO A 88 14.44 -20.89 -16.04
C PRO A 88 13.49 -20.74 -17.24
N LEU A 89 13.94 -21.31 -18.37
CA LEU A 89 13.07 -21.72 -19.47
C LEU A 89 12.56 -23.14 -19.20
N THR A 90 11.24 -23.33 -19.21
CA THR A 90 10.63 -24.66 -19.05
C THR A 90 10.41 -25.26 -20.43
N ARG A 91 10.98 -26.44 -20.69
CA ARG A 91 10.73 -27.16 -21.96
C ARG A 91 9.27 -27.60 -22.04
N ILE A 92 8.63 -27.30 -23.17
CA ILE A 92 7.29 -27.73 -23.54
C ILE A 92 7.41 -28.57 -24.81
N GLY A 93 7.27 -29.89 -24.68
CA GLY A 93 7.45 -30.81 -25.81
C GLY A 93 8.91 -30.91 -26.26
N THR A 94 9.11 -31.11 -27.58
CA THR A 94 10.42 -31.48 -28.16
C THR A 94 11.28 -30.32 -28.61
N SER A 95 10.70 -29.19 -29.03
CA SER A 95 11.41 -28.04 -29.60
C SER A 95 11.12 -26.70 -28.91
N ASP A 96 10.09 -26.64 -28.07
CA ASP A 96 9.58 -25.37 -27.57
C ASP A 96 9.92 -25.21 -26.08
N ALA A 97 10.10 -23.97 -25.64
CA ALA A 97 10.31 -23.65 -24.24
C ALA A 97 9.58 -22.35 -23.90
N LYS A 98 8.98 -22.31 -22.71
CA LYS A 98 8.30 -21.12 -22.20
C LYS A 98 9.07 -20.54 -21.01
N PRO A 99 9.33 -19.23 -20.98
CA PRO A 99 9.96 -18.59 -19.84
C PRO A 99 8.97 -18.43 -18.68
N SER A 100 9.44 -18.63 -17.44
CA SER A 100 8.63 -18.40 -16.24
C SER A 100 8.67 -16.95 -15.73
N GLU A 101 9.61 -16.13 -16.20
CA GLU A 101 9.77 -14.68 -15.89
C GLU A 101 9.35 -14.26 -14.47
N PHE A 102 10.07 -14.77 -13.47
CA PHE A 102 9.83 -14.44 -12.07
C PHE A 102 9.94 -12.93 -11.81
N GLN A 103 8.99 -12.36 -11.07
CA GLN A 103 9.04 -10.98 -10.60
C GLN A 103 8.70 -10.91 -9.12
N TRP A 104 9.49 -10.15 -8.36
CA TRP A 104 9.09 -9.73 -7.02
C TRP A 104 7.98 -8.67 -7.13
N VAL A 105 7.15 -8.56 -6.10
CA VAL A 105 6.21 -7.43 -6.00
C VAL A 105 6.98 -6.12 -5.82
N ARG A 106 6.38 -5.01 -6.27
CA ARG A 106 6.88 -3.66 -5.98
C ARG A 106 6.93 -3.42 -4.47
N ASN A 107 7.81 -2.53 -4.03
CA ASN A 107 8.01 -2.21 -2.61
C ASN A 107 8.12 -3.45 -1.70
N LEU A 108 8.90 -4.45 -2.14
CA LEU A 108 9.01 -5.77 -1.51
C LEU A 108 9.18 -5.69 0.01
N GLY A 109 10.10 -4.84 0.49
CA GLY A 109 10.37 -4.65 1.91
C GLY A 109 9.18 -4.14 2.71
N PHE A 110 8.34 -3.28 2.16
CA PHE A 110 7.10 -2.85 2.84
C PHE A 110 6.00 -3.90 2.73
N ASN A 111 5.79 -4.49 1.55
CA ASN A 111 4.71 -5.45 1.32
C ASN A 111 4.94 -6.81 2.02
N MET A 112 6.17 -7.14 2.40
CA MET A 112 6.44 -8.31 3.25
C MET A 112 6.09 -8.12 4.72
N LEU A 113 5.91 -6.87 5.17
CA LEU A 113 5.56 -6.56 6.55
C LEU A 113 4.04 -6.50 6.67
N GLU A 114 3.49 -7.40 7.47
CA GLU A 114 2.08 -7.32 7.86
C GLU A 114 1.89 -6.17 8.86
N GLU A 115 2.66 -6.21 9.96
CA GLU A 115 2.57 -5.27 11.06
C GLU A 115 3.94 -5.09 11.74
N VAL A 116 4.26 -3.84 12.08
CA VAL A 116 5.37 -3.49 12.96
C VAL A 116 4.82 -2.73 14.16
N ALA A 117 5.15 -3.18 15.38
CA ALA A 117 4.62 -2.62 16.61
C ALA A 117 5.70 -2.38 17.65
N VAL A 118 5.56 -1.30 18.43
CA VAL A 118 6.33 -1.09 19.67
C VAL A 118 5.44 -1.42 20.85
N SER A 119 5.96 -2.22 21.78
CA SER A 119 5.27 -2.60 22.99
C SER A 119 6.10 -2.34 24.24
N PHE A 120 5.42 -1.94 25.32
CA PHE A 120 6.00 -1.73 26.64
C PHE A 120 5.38 -2.73 27.61
N ASN A 121 6.21 -3.55 28.27
CA ASN A 121 5.76 -4.58 29.21
C ASN A 121 4.67 -5.52 28.63
N GLY A 122 4.72 -5.78 27.32
CA GLY A 122 3.74 -6.60 26.61
C GLY A 122 2.54 -5.84 26.02
N THR A 123 2.28 -4.60 26.45
CA THR A 123 1.19 -3.77 25.92
C THR A 123 1.64 -3.02 24.66
N GLN A 124 0.86 -3.12 23.58
CA GLN A 124 1.13 -2.42 22.32
C GLN A 124 0.83 -0.91 22.45
N ILE A 125 1.79 -0.07 22.05
CA ILE A 125 1.74 1.39 22.16
C ILE A 125 1.37 2.00 20.82
N VAL A 126 2.11 1.62 19.78
CA VAL A 126 1.91 2.03 18.39
C VAL A 126 2.13 0.82 17.51
N SER A 127 1.29 0.67 16.49
CA SER A 127 1.56 -0.22 15.37
C SER A 127 1.25 0.42 14.03
N PHE A 128 1.94 -0.08 13.01
CA PHE A 128 1.79 0.32 11.62
C PHE A 128 1.76 -0.93 10.75
N THR A 129 0.95 -0.91 9.69
CA THR A 129 0.99 -1.92 8.63
C THR A 129 2.10 -1.59 7.63
N GLY A 130 2.63 -2.59 6.93
CA GLY A 130 3.58 -2.36 5.84
C GLY A 130 3.02 -1.46 4.74
N GLU A 131 1.72 -1.63 4.42
CA GLU A 131 1.01 -0.77 3.47
C GLU A 131 0.97 0.70 3.92
N TRP A 132 0.70 0.96 5.21
CA TRP A 132 0.74 2.32 5.73
C TRP A 132 2.15 2.91 5.69
N MET A 133 3.17 2.13 6.06
CA MET A 133 4.58 2.57 5.99
C MET A 133 4.98 2.95 4.56
N LYS A 134 4.55 2.16 3.58
CA LYS A 134 4.72 2.44 2.14
C LYS A 134 4.06 3.77 1.78
N VAL A 135 2.77 3.95 2.04
CA VAL A 135 2.04 5.18 1.69
C VAL A 135 2.61 6.40 2.41
N LEU A 136 2.99 6.24 3.68
CA LEU A 136 3.64 7.27 4.47
C LEU A 136 4.95 7.74 3.82
N SER A 137 5.77 6.82 3.30
CA SER A 137 7.02 7.18 2.61
C SER A 137 6.78 8.05 1.38
N TYR A 138 5.76 7.76 0.57
CA TYR A 138 5.40 8.58 -0.60
C TYR A 138 4.80 9.94 -0.22
N MET A 139 4.20 10.06 0.96
CA MET A 139 3.64 11.33 1.44
C MET A 139 4.69 12.24 2.12
N GLN A 140 5.64 11.65 2.86
CA GLN A 140 6.56 12.40 3.73
C GLN A 140 7.94 12.61 3.11
N GLU A 141 8.45 11.64 2.34
CA GLU A 141 9.83 11.68 1.88
C GLU A 141 9.97 12.40 0.55
N SER A 142 10.89 13.37 0.48
CA SER A 142 11.20 14.07 -0.77
C SER A 142 11.66 13.08 -1.84
N LYS A 143 11.50 13.43 -3.12
CA LYS A 143 11.83 12.52 -4.24
C LYS A 143 13.22 11.89 -4.14
N ALA A 144 14.25 12.68 -3.84
CA ALA A 144 15.63 12.19 -3.71
C ALA A 144 15.80 11.23 -2.52
N LYS A 145 15.11 11.49 -1.39
CA LYS A 145 15.14 10.57 -0.25
C LYS A 145 14.30 9.32 -0.53
N ARG A 146 13.22 9.45 -1.30
CA ARG A 146 12.37 8.33 -1.73
C ARG A 146 13.13 7.34 -2.61
N GLU A 147 13.96 7.81 -3.53
CA GLU A 147 14.83 6.97 -4.37
C GLU A 147 15.79 6.13 -3.50
N ASN A 148 16.41 6.72 -2.46
CA ASN A 148 17.23 5.95 -1.51
C ASN A 148 16.40 4.92 -0.73
N VAL A 149 15.16 5.27 -0.36
CA VAL A 149 14.25 4.31 0.29
C VAL A 149 13.86 3.18 -0.66
N ASP A 150 13.69 3.45 -1.97
CA ASP A 150 13.42 2.43 -2.98
C ASP A 150 14.55 1.40 -3.07
N ASP A 151 15.80 1.85 -3.04
CA ASP A 151 16.97 0.96 -2.96
C ASP A 151 16.95 0.12 -1.69
N MET A 152 16.67 0.76 -0.54
CA MET A 152 16.64 0.13 0.77
C MET A 152 15.55 -0.94 0.90
N VAL A 153 14.36 -0.72 0.34
CA VAL A 153 13.21 -1.65 0.43
C VAL A 153 13.09 -2.59 -0.78
N GLY A 154 14.00 -2.50 -1.75
CA GLY A 154 14.00 -3.37 -2.93
C GLY A 154 12.90 -3.03 -3.94
N ASN A 155 12.49 -1.77 -4.04
CA ASN A 155 11.57 -1.28 -5.06
C ASN A 155 12.33 -0.89 -6.34
N LEU A 156 13.13 -1.82 -6.86
CA LEU A 156 14.01 -1.58 -8.00
C LEU A 156 13.48 -2.27 -9.26
N PRO A 157 13.58 -1.65 -10.45
CA PRO A 157 13.14 -2.27 -11.70
C PRO A 157 13.73 -3.66 -11.92
N GLU A 158 14.99 -3.89 -11.53
CA GLU A 158 15.60 -5.23 -11.66
C GLU A 158 14.99 -6.33 -10.78
N MET A 159 14.14 -5.96 -9.81
CA MET A 159 13.42 -6.90 -8.95
C MET A 159 11.98 -7.11 -9.41
N TYR A 160 11.23 -6.03 -9.65
CA TYR A 160 9.81 -6.12 -10.03
C TYR A 160 9.57 -6.15 -11.55
N ASP A 161 10.49 -5.64 -12.36
CA ASP A 161 10.45 -5.70 -13.83
C ASP A 161 11.83 -5.98 -14.47
N PRO A 162 12.39 -7.20 -14.26
CA PRO A 162 13.75 -7.52 -14.70
C PRO A 162 13.94 -7.46 -16.23
N GLY A 163 12.85 -7.58 -16.99
CA GLY A 163 12.83 -7.55 -18.45
C GLY A 163 13.07 -6.17 -19.06
N ASN A 164 12.79 -5.10 -18.31
CA ASN A 164 13.03 -3.71 -18.75
C ASN A 164 14.07 -2.98 -17.89
N ALA A 165 14.71 -3.67 -16.95
CA ALA A 165 15.76 -3.10 -16.10
C ALA A 165 17.12 -3.01 -16.81
N ASN A 166 18.00 -2.11 -16.35
CA ASN A 166 19.40 -2.00 -16.79
C ASN A 166 19.56 -1.84 -18.32
N GLY A 167 18.64 -1.13 -18.98
CA GLY A 167 18.66 -0.88 -20.42
C GLY A 167 18.14 -2.03 -21.29
N ARG A 168 17.61 -3.10 -20.68
CA ARG A 168 16.91 -4.18 -21.39
C ARG A 168 15.57 -3.66 -21.92
N MET A 169 15.11 -4.20 -23.03
CA MET A 169 13.83 -3.85 -23.63
C MET A 169 13.03 -5.13 -23.89
N GLN A 170 12.14 -5.48 -22.95
CA GLN A 170 11.37 -6.74 -22.96
C GLN A 170 12.26 -7.99 -23.08
N GLN A 171 13.43 -7.97 -22.43
CA GLN A 171 14.41 -9.06 -22.46
C GLN A 171 14.71 -9.51 -21.04
N TYR A 172 14.00 -10.52 -20.57
CA TYR A 172 14.18 -11.05 -19.23
C TYR A 172 15.51 -11.85 -19.13
N PRO A 173 16.30 -11.69 -18.03
CA PRO A 173 17.54 -12.43 -17.82
C PRO A 173 17.28 -13.89 -17.37
N HIS A 174 16.98 -14.80 -18.29
CA HIS A 174 16.68 -16.19 -17.96
C HIS A 174 17.91 -16.98 -17.47
N ALA A 175 17.72 -17.83 -16.47
CA ALA A 175 18.73 -18.82 -16.05
C ALA A 175 18.64 -20.05 -16.96
N ILE A 176 19.57 -20.20 -17.91
CA ILE A 176 19.56 -21.29 -18.89
C ILE A 176 20.81 -22.15 -18.72
N ALA A 177 20.64 -23.38 -18.24
CA ALA A 177 21.74 -24.33 -18.14
C ALA A 177 21.91 -25.08 -19.46
N THR A 178 23.17 -25.30 -19.85
CA THR A 178 23.55 -26.08 -21.02
C THR A 178 24.55 -27.16 -20.62
N SER A 179 24.87 -28.09 -21.52
CA SER A 179 25.90 -29.11 -21.25
C SER A 179 27.28 -28.51 -20.99
N THR A 180 27.56 -27.30 -21.48
CA THR A 180 28.82 -26.58 -21.27
C THR A 180 28.78 -25.64 -20.07
N ILE A 181 27.59 -25.15 -19.68
CA ILE A 181 27.37 -24.25 -18.54
C ILE A 181 26.31 -24.88 -17.63
N PRO A 182 26.71 -25.81 -16.73
CA PRO A 182 25.77 -26.49 -15.84
C PRO A 182 25.35 -25.63 -14.64
N ILE A 183 26.11 -24.57 -14.32
CA ILE A 183 25.83 -23.64 -13.22
C ILE A 183 25.59 -22.26 -13.81
N THR A 184 24.37 -21.74 -13.62
CA THR A 184 23.94 -20.46 -14.20
C THR A 184 24.01 -19.33 -13.18
N ALA A 185 24.31 -18.12 -13.65
CA ALA A 185 24.09 -16.92 -12.86
C ALA A 185 22.59 -16.73 -12.54
N PRO A 186 22.23 -16.12 -11.40
CA PRO A 186 20.85 -15.82 -11.06
C PRO A 186 20.25 -14.77 -11.99
N SER A 187 18.95 -14.88 -12.21
CA SER A 187 18.14 -13.90 -12.94
C SER A 187 17.98 -12.60 -12.16
N ILE A 188 17.77 -12.72 -10.84
CA ILE A 188 17.70 -11.59 -9.91
C ILE A 188 18.66 -11.91 -8.75
N GLN A 189 19.59 -11.02 -8.49
CA GLN A 189 20.58 -11.18 -7.42
C GLN A 189 19.94 -10.93 -6.05
N GLY A 190 20.23 -11.82 -5.12
CA GLY A 190 19.90 -11.69 -3.71
C GLY A 190 20.62 -10.51 -3.08
N ARG A 191 19.99 -9.92 -2.05
CA ARG A 191 20.50 -8.75 -1.35
C ARG A 191 19.91 -8.66 0.04
N GLN A 192 20.48 -7.80 0.86
CA GLN A 192 19.88 -7.41 2.13
C GLN A 192 18.99 -6.18 1.91
N LEU A 193 17.75 -6.24 2.39
CA LEU A 193 16.85 -5.09 2.47
C LEU A 193 16.93 -4.48 3.86
N THR A 194 16.81 -3.15 3.93
CA THR A 194 16.88 -2.36 5.15
C THR A 194 15.64 -1.48 5.23
N ILE A 195 14.61 -1.91 5.95
CA ILE A 195 13.30 -1.25 5.95
C ILE A 195 13.26 -0.21 7.08
N PRO A 196 13.09 1.10 6.79
CA PRO A 196 13.04 2.13 7.82
C PRO A 196 11.73 2.08 8.62
N LEU A 197 11.82 2.16 9.95
CA LEU A 197 10.64 2.14 10.84
C LEU A 197 10.20 3.58 11.21
N PRO A 198 8.96 3.99 10.91
CA PRO A 198 8.51 5.37 11.11
C PRO A 198 7.93 5.62 12.52
N PHE A 199 8.50 5.02 13.56
CA PHE A 199 8.10 5.32 14.94
C PHE A 199 8.44 6.77 15.30
N TRP A 200 7.75 7.34 16.29
CA TRP A 200 7.93 8.74 16.70
C TRP A 200 9.40 9.04 17.06
N PHE A 201 10.05 8.12 17.77
CA PHE A 201 11.45 8.24 18.17
C PHE A 201 12.46 8.03 17.02
N CYS A 202 12.03 7.73 15.80
CA CYS A 202 12.87 7.61 14.60
C CYS A 202 12.77 8.82 13.66
N LYS A 203 11.95 9.82 13.99
CA LYS A 203 11.73 10.97 13.09
C LYS A 203 12.60 12.15 13.45
N GLU A 204 12.65 12.46 14.74
CA GLU A 204 13.31 13.64 15.27
C GLU A 204 14.15 13.30 16.48
N ILE A 205 15.36 13.85 16.54
CA ILE A 205 16.34 13.50 17.58
C ILE A 205 15.84 13.88 18.98
N SER A 206 15.02 14.93 19.10
CA SER A 206 14.42 15.37 20.36
C SER A 206 13.41 14.38 20.93
N GLU A 207 12.85 13.51 20.10
CA GLU A 207 11.86 12.50 20.48
C GLU A 207 12.47 11.10 20.69
N SER A 208 13.81 11.00 20.66
CA SER A 208 14.53 9.76 20.95
C SER A 208 14.06 9.12 22.25
N LEU A 209 13.90 7.80 22.21
CA LEU A 209 13.33 7.02 23.31
C LEU A 209 14.32 6.97 24.48
N PRO A 210 13.99 7.49 25.69
CA PRO A 210 14.92 7.58 26.78
C PRO A 210 14.99 6.28 27.59
N LEU A 211 15.80 5.33 27.12
CA LEU A 211 16.01 4.03 27.76
C LEU A 211 16.42 4.18 29.23
N ILE A 212 17.25 5.19 29.54
CA ILE A 212 17.68 5.45 30.92
C ILE A 212 16.54 5.86 31.86
N ALA A 213 15.52 6.56 31.35
CA ALA A 213 14.36 6.97 32.12
C ALA A 213 13.30 5.84 32.24
N MET A 214 13.49 4.75 31.49
CA MET A 214 12.52 3.66 31.32
C MET A 214 13.02 2.32 31.87
N ARG A 215 13.91 2.31 32.87
CA ARG A 215 14.56 1.08 33.39
C ARG A 215 13.62 -0.01 33.89
N LEU A 216 12.39 0.33 34.30
CA LEU A 216 11.38 -0.64 34.76
C LEU A 216 10.45 -1.09 33.63
N THR A 217 10.63 -0.56 32.42
CA THR A 217 9.82 -0.87 31.25
C THR A 217 10.63 -1.70 30.27
N GLU A 218 10.15 -2.90 29.96
CA GLU A 218 10.71 -3.69 28.87
C GLU A 218 10.17 -3.16 27.54
N VAL A 219 11.06 -2.63 26.71
CA VAL A 219 10.76 -2.18 25.35
C VAL A 219 10.99 -3.33 24.38
N GLU A 220 9.94 -3.72 23.66
CA GLU A 220 9.98 -4.76 22.64
C GLU A 220 9.41 -4.23 21.32
N ILE A 221 10.19 -4.35 20.24
CA ILE A 221 9.73 -4.13 18.88
C ILE A 221 9.31 -5.48 18.30
N ARG A 222 8.09 -5.56 17.77
CA ARG A 222 7.54 -6.75 17.12
C ARG A 222 7.41 -6.50 15.63
N VAL A 223 7.88 -7.45 14.84
CA VAL A 223 7.80 -7.40 13.38
C VAL A 223 7.13 -8.67 12.90
N THR A 224 5.97 -8.54 12.26
CA THR A 224 5.21 -9.65 11.70
C THR A 224 5.35 -9.64 10.18
N PHE A 225 5.86 -10.74 9.63
CA PHE A 225 5.99 -10.94 8.19
C PHE A 225 4.79 -11.69 7.63
N SER A 226 4.37 -11.29 6.42
CA SER A 226 3.36 -11.98 5.62
C SER A 226 3.95 -13.21 4.92
N SER A 227 3.11 -14.02 4.30
CA SER A 227 3.53 -15.23 3.57
C SER A 227 4.33 -14.87 2.32
N LEU A 228 5.35 -15.66 1.99
CA LEU A 228 6.16 -15.45 0.79
C LEU A 228 5.36 -15.51 -0.52
N TYR A 229 4.22 -16.21 -0.55
CA TYR A 229 3.40 -16.35 -1.76
C TYR A 229 2.67 -15.07 -2.13
N TYR A 230 2.63 -14.08 -1.24
CA TYR A 230 2.14 -12.74 -1.57
C TYR A 230 3.22 -11.84 -2.19
N LEU A 231 4.46 -12.30 -2.26
CA LEU A 231 5.61 -11.45 -2.59
C LEU A 231 6.12 -11.59 -4.00
N TYR A 232 5.59 -12.51 -4.81
CA TYR A 232 6.07 -12.71 -6.17
C TYR A 232 4.97 -13.15 -7.15
N THR A 233 5.27 -13.01 -8.44
CA THR A 233 4.46 -13.47 -9.57
C THR A 233 5.33 -14.14 -10.61
N VAL A 234 4.72 -15.01 -11.43
CA VAL A 234 5.40 -15.78 -12.49
C VAL A 234 4.49 -15.90 -13.70
N ILE A 235 5.06 -16.18 -14.87
CA ILE A 235 4.29 -16.58 -16.05
C ILE A 235 3.95 -18.07 -15.92
N ASP A 236 2.69 -18.39 -16.14
CA ASP A 236 2.22 -19.76 -16.20
C ASP A 236 2.80 -20.46 -17.44
N VAL A 237 3.56 -21.53 -17.18
CA VAL A 237 4.23 -22.33 -18.21
C VAL A 237 3.53 -23.66 -18.47
N ASP A 238 2.45 -23.98 -17.76
CA ASP A 238 1.70 -25.22 -17.96
C ASP A 238 0.75 -25.09 -19.16
N PRO A 239 0.96 -25.82 -20.28
CA PRO A 239 0.11 -25.74 -21.46
C PRO A 239 -1.34 -26.20 -21.22
N THR A 240 -1.59 -26.94 -20.15
CA THR A 240 -2.93 -27.46 -19.81
C THR A 240 -3.76 -26.48 -18.98
N SER A 241 -3.12 -25.43 -18.45
CA SER A 241 -3.74 -24.42 -17.63
C SER A 241 -4.53 -23.41 -18.46
N SER A 242 -5.67 -22.95 -17.95
CA SER A 242 -6.45 -21.87 -18.58
C SER A 242 -5.73 -20.52 -18.56
N THR A 243 -4.72 -20.37 -17.68
CA THR A 243 -3.88 -19.17 -17.57
C THR A 243 -2.53 -19.32 -18.28
N TYR A 244 -2.35 -20.34 -19.13
CA TYR A 244 -1.11 -20.56 -19.87
C TYR A 244 -0.63 -19.30 -20.59
N GLY A 245 0.60 -18.89 -20.29
CA GLY A 245 1.23 -17.70 -20.86
C GLY A 245 0.84 -16.36 -20.22
N TYR A 246 -0.04 -16.36 -19.22
CA TYR A 246 -0.38 -15.18 -18.43
C TYR A 246 0.40 -15.15 -17.12
N ARG A 247 0.58 -13.94 -16.57
CA ARG A 247 1.21 -13.73 -15.27
C ARG A 247 0.22 -14.04 -14.15
N ILE A 248 0.63 -14.87 -13.21
CA ILE A 248 -0.17 -15.34 -12.07
C ILE A 248 0.66 -15.28 -10.77
N PRO A 249 0.01 -15.20 -9.60
CA PRO A 249 0.70 -15.37 -8.33
C PRO A 249 1.31 -16.78 -8.22
N GLY A 250 2.34 -16.90 -7.39
CA GLY A 250 2.96 -18.18 -7.12
C GLY A 250 2.07 -19.09 -6.28
N GLU A 251 2.04 -20.39 -6.61
CA GLU A 251 1.22 -21.37 -5.89
C GLU A 251 2.09 -22.33 -5.07
N PRO A 252 1.79 -22.57 -3.78
CA PRO A 252 2.66 -23.36 -2.90
C PRO A 252 2.94 -24.78 -3.36
N ASN A 253 1.91 -25.45 -3.84
CA ASN A 253 1.99 -26.87 -4.20
C ASN A 253 2.32 -27.09 -5.67
N SER A 254 2.49 -26.02 -6.46
CA SER A 254 2.75 -26.13 -7.89
C SER A 254 4.23 -26.33 -8.17
N PRO A 255 4.64 -27.39 -8.89
CA PRO A 255 6.04 -27.57 -9.28
C PRO A 255 6.51 -26.57 -10.34
N THR A 256 5.57 -25.91 -11.04
CA THR A 256 5.89 -24.97 -12.13
C THR A 256 5.87 -23.51 -11.69
N THR A 257 5.10 -23.16 -10.66
CA THR A 257 4.90 -21.77 -10.19
C THR A 257 5.27 -21.56 -8.72
N GLY A 258 5.51 -22.63 -7.96
CA GLY A 258 5.98 -22.55 -6.58
C GLY A 258 7.42 -22.06 -6.47
N ILE A 259 7.74 -21.44 -5.33
CA ILE A 259 9.04 -20.80 -5.07
C ILE A 259 10.22 -21.77 -5.20
N GLN A 260 10.00 -23.07 -4.94
CA GLN A 260 10.98 -24.13 -5.03
C GLN A 260 11.63 -24.29 -6.41
N LYS A 261 10.95 -23.84 -7.46
CA LYS A 261 11.51 -23.82 -8.82
C LYS A 261 12.63 -22.79 -8.99
N PHE A 262 12.64 -21.76 -8.15
CA PHE A 262 13.42 -20.54 -8.34
C PHE A 262 14.55 -20.35 -7.34
N LEU A 263 14.59 -21.15 -6.25
CA LEU A 263 15.59 -21.04 -5.19
C LEU A 263 16.90 -21.82 -5.45
N SER A 264 17.01 -22.51 -6.58
CA SER A 264 18.25 -23.16 -7.01
C SER A 264 18.43 -23.03 -8.52
N TYR A 265 19.68 -23.09 -8.99
CA TYR A 265 19.97 -23.06 -10.41
C TYR A 265 19.29 -24.24 -11.13
N PRO A 266 18.83 -24.06 -12.38
CA PRO A 266 18.11 -25.08 -13.11
C PRO A 266 19.04 -26.09 -13.79
N ASP A 267 18.50 -27.26 -14.15
CA ASP A 267 19.09 -28.19 -15.10
C ASP A 267 18.83 -27.79 -16.56
N THR A 268 19.29 -28.59 -17.52
CA THR A 268 19.12 -28.33 -18.97
C THR A 268 17.66 -28.38 -19.46
N ASN A 269 16.74 -28.87 -18.63
CA ASN A 269 15.30 -28.93 -18.92
C ASN A 269 14.50 -27.83 -18.20
N GLY A 270 15.16 -27.06 -17.32
CA GLY A 270 14.53 -26.00 -16.53
C GLY A 270 14.00 -26.45 -15.17
N TYR A 271 14.35 -27.65 -14.70
CA TYR A 271 14.00 -28.11 -13.36
C TYR A 271 15.01 -27.62 -12.32
N PRO A 272 14.56 -27.24 -11.11
CA PRO A 272 15.47 -26.84 -10.04
C PRO A 272 16.36 -28.01 -9.62
N GLN A 273 17.64 -27.74 -9.37
CA GLN A 273 18.57 -28.77 -8.86
C GLN A 273 18.19 -29.24 -7.45
N ASN A 274 17.61 -28.36 -6.64
CA ASN A 274 17.08 -28.71 -5.32
C ASN A 274 15.62 -28.28 -5.21
N SER A 275 14.72 -29.20 -5.55
CA SER A 275 13.27 -29.03 -5.42
C SER A 275 12.74 -29.06 -3.98
N GLN A 276 13.59 -29.41 -2.99
CA GLN A 276 13.21 -29.45 -1.58
C GLN A 276 13.38 -28.09 -0.89
N LEU A 277 13.98 -27.10 -1.54
CA LEU A 277 14.06 -25.74 -1.02
C LEU A 277 12.70 -25.07 -1.13
N LEU A 278 11.96 -25.07 -0.04
CA LEU A 278 10.64 -24.41 0.04
C LEU A 278 10.72 -22.98 0.59
N THR A 279 11.87 -22.56 1.11
CA THR A 279 12.09 -21.26 1.76
C THR A 279 13.58 -20.91 1.79
N TRP A 280 13.91 -19.71 2.25
CA TRP A 280 15.27 -19.25 2.50
C TRP A 280 15.44 -18.69 3.92
N SER A 281 16.69 -18.52 4.36
CA SER A 281 17.02 -17.90 5.64
C SER A 281 16.81 -16.38 5.56
N LEU A 282 15.74 -15.88 6.16
CA LEU A 282 15.41 -14.45 6.19
C LEU A 282 16.39 -13.68 7.10
N ASN A 283 16.83 -14.32 8.19
CA ASN A 283 17.76 -13.78 9.19
C ASN A 283 17.42 -12.34 9.63
N PRO A 284 16.20 -12.07 10.13
CA PRO A 284 15.77 -10.72 10.46
C PRO A 284 16.50 -10.19 11.71
N TYR A 285 16.95 -8.93 11.64
CA TYR A 285 17.47 -8.18 12.79
C TYR A 285 17.04 -6.71 12.71
N ILE A 286 17.13 -6.00 13.83
CA ILE A 286 16.94 -4.54 13.85
C ILE A 286 18.28 -3.85 14.02
N GLU A 287 18.61 -2.93 13.13
CA GLU A 287 19.71 -1.99 13.31
C GLU A 287 19.16 -0.74 14.00
N GLY A 288 19.60 -0.47 15.24
CA GLY A 288 19.16 0.68 16.03
C GLY A 288 20.29 1.66 16.28
N ASN A 289 20.03 2.97 16.21
CA ASN A 289 21.00 4.01 16.56
C ASN A 289 20.92 4.34 18.06
N PHE A 290 21.98 4.03 18.80
CA PHE A 290 22.05 4.26 20.24
C PHE A 290 22.84 5.53 20.56
N ILE A 291 22.32 6.34 21.47
CA ILE A 291 22.92 7.64 21.85
C ILE A 291 23.44 7.57 23.28
N PHE A 292 24.70 7.97 23.46
CA PHE A 292 25.40 8.07 24.73
C PHE A 292 25.54 9.53 25.16
N LEU A 293 25.12 9.83 26.39
CA LEU A 293 25.12 11.19 26.94
C LEU A 293 26.21 11.34 27.99
N THR A 294 26.67 12.59 28.18
CA THR A 294 27.54 12.93 29.33
C THR A 294 26.81 12.74 30.66
N ASP A 295 27.56 12.43 31.73
CA ASP A 295 26.98 12.12 33.05
C ASP A 295 25.95 13.16 33.55
N SER A 296 26.21 14.45 33.32
CA SER A 296 25.31 15.53 33.74
C SER A 296 23.99 15.53 32.95
N GLU A 297 24.06 15.36 31.63
CA GLU A 297 22.86 15.30 30.79
C GLU A 297 22.12 13.99 31.02
N ARG A 298 22.84 12.88 31.12
CA ARG A 298 22.31 11.57 31.47
C ARG A 298 21.51 11.61 32.78
N ALA A 299 22.05 12.24 33.82
CA ALA A 299 21.36 12.42 35.09
C ALA A 299 20.10 13.30 34.95
N HIS A 300 20.16 14.33 34.10
CA HIS A 300 19.01 15.17 33.79
C HIS A 300 17.91 14.38 33.05
N VAL A 301 18.25 13.62 32.00
CA VAL A 301 17.27 12.80 31.27
C VAL A 301 16.61 11.75 32.17
N ALA A 302 17.38 11.16 33.10
CA ALA A 302 16.87 10.14 34.01
C ALA A 302 15.93 10.70 35.09
N ALA A 303 16.13 11.94 35.53
CA ALA A 303 15.40 12.52 36.65
C ALA A 303 14.08 13.20 36.26
N TYR A 304 14.00 13.77 35.05
CA TYR A 304 12.85 14.57 34.63
C TYR A 304 11.84 13.75 33.82
N GLU A 305 10.56 13.97 34.12
CA GLU A 305 9.45 13.41 33.35
C GLU A 305 9.44 13.95 31.92
N ARG A 306 9.13 13.08 30.97
CA ARG A 306 8.98 13.45 29.56
C ARG A 306 7.64 12.96 29.03
N THR A 307 7.05 13.77 28.16
CA THR A 307 5.86 13.41 27.41
C THR A 307 6.21 13.53 25.94
N PHE A 308 6.03 12.43 25.20
CA PHE A 308 6.24 12.36 23.77
C PHE A 308 4.89 12.43 23.06
N LEU A 309 4.83 13.21 21.99
CA LEU A 309 3.73 13.13 21.04
C LEU A 309 3.95 11.89 20.18
N ILE A 310 2.91 11.08 20.03
CA ILE A 310 2.96 9.89 19.18
C ILE A 310 1.84 9.95 18.15
N THR A 311 2.11 9.39 16.98
CA THR A 311 1.11 9.20 15.92
C THR A 311 0.61 7.76 15.96
N GLN A 312 -0.70 7.58 16.12
CA GLN A 312 -1.38 6.30 16.03
C GLN A 312 -2.24 6.27 14.77
N VAL A 313 -2.26 5.12 14.11
CA VAL A 313 -2.99 4.93 12.86
C VAL A 313 -3.98 3.80 13.06
N ARG A 314 -5.22 4.05 12.63
CA ARG A 314 -6.28 3.05 12.57
C ARG A 314 -6.72 2.92 11.12
N ASN A 315 -7.17 1.75 10.72
CA ASN A 315 -7.69 1.53 9.38
C ASN A 315 -9.10 0.93 9.42
N GLN A 316 -9.83 1.14 8.33
CA GLN A 316 -11.07 0.45 8.01
C GLN A 316 -10.92 -0.20 6.64
N TYR A 317 -11.12 -1.51 6.59
CA TYR A 317 -11.08 -2.29 5.37
C TYR A 317 -12.48 -2.72 4.95
N VAL A 318 -12.83 -2.60 3.67
CA VAL A 318 -14.09 -3.10 3.11
C VAL A 318 -13.87 -3.62 1.70
N GLU A 319 -14.40 -4.79 1.39
CA GLU A 319 -14.22 -5.43 0.08
C GLU A 319 -15.42 -5.23 -0.86
N LYS A 320 -15.17 -5.40 -2.15
CA LYS A 320 -16.21 -5.56 -3.20
C LYS A 320 -17.23 -4.42 -3.25
N GLN A 321 -16.76 -3.19 -3.06
CA GLN A 321 -17.56 -1.98 -3.14
C GLN A 321 -17.54 -1.39 -4.55
N TYR A 322 -18.62 -0.72 -4.94
CA TYR A 322 -18.71 0.10 -6.15
C TYR A 322 -19.87 1.10 -6.01
N GLY A 323 -19.90 2.14 -6.82
CA GLY A 323 -20.94 3.17 -6.72
C GLY A 323 -20.93 3.92 -5.37
N LEU A 324 -22.11 4.34 -4.89
CA LEU A 324 -22.24 5.11 -3.66
C LEU A 324 -22.04 4.22 -2.42
N ASN A 325 -21.11 4.62 -1.56
CA ASN A 325 -20.77 3.94 -0.31
C ASN A 325 -20.83 4.94 0.86
N ASN A 326 -21.27 4.46 2.02
CA ASN A 326 -21.34 5.24 3.26
C ASN A 326 -20.68 4.43 4.39
N GLN A 327 -19.38 4.62 4.57
CA GLN A 327 -18.59 3.78 5.46
C GLN A 327 -18.35 4.44 6.82
N LEU A 328 -18.64 3.72 7.91
CA LEU A 328 -18.26 4.15 9.25
C LEU A 328 -16.74 4.00 9.41
N ILE A 329 -16.08 5.07 9.86
CA ILE A 329 -14.63 5.11 10.06
C ILE A 329 -14.28 5.29 11.54
N PRO A 330 -13.30 4.56 12.09
CA PRO A 330 -12.95 4.58 13.52
C PRO A 330 -12.07 5.79 13.88
N MET A 331 -12.67 6.98 13.87
CA MET A 331 -11.97 8.20 14.29
C MET A 331 -12.02 8.35 15.82
N PHE A 332 -10.86 8.31 16.48
CA PHE A 332 -10.72 8.60 17.91
C PHE A 332 -9.45 9.41 18.17
N ASN A 333 -9.39 10.08 19.32
CA ASN A 333 -8.36 11.05 19.70
C ASN A 333 -8.33 12.25 18.75
N LEU A 334 -7.18 12.93 18.68
CA LEU A 334 -6.96 14.11 17.87
C LEU A 334 -6.55 13.68 16.46
N CYS A 335 -7.52 13.48 15.57
CA CYS A 335 -7.27 13.07 14.19
C CYS A 335 -6.63 14.20 13.37
N THR A 336 -5.55 13.87 12.66
CA THR A 336 -4.74 14.80 11.85
C THR A 336 -5.09 14.72 10.37
N ARG A 337 -5.32 13.51 9.85
CA ARG A 337 -5.67 13.27 8.45
C ARG A 337 -6.41 11.95 8.25
N VAL A 338 -7.12 11.88 7.13
CA VAL A 338 -7.71 10.66 6.58
C VAL A 338 -7.07 10.40 5.22
N VAL A 339 -6.64 9.17 4.97
CA VAL A 339 -6.08 8.73 3.70
C VAL A 339 -6.87 7.53 3.22
N ALA A 340 -7.46 7.61 2.04
CA ALA A 340 -8.18 6.52 1.42
C ALA A 340 -7.40 5.96 0.24
N LEU A 341 -7.36 4.64 0.15
CA LEU A 341 -6.82 3.86 -0.96
C LEU A 341 -7.94 2.97 -1.48
N PHE A 342 -8.05 2.86 -2.80
CA PHE A 342 -8.98 1.95 -3.44
C PHE A 342 -8.21 1.06 -4.40
N GLN A 343 -8.52 -0.22 -4.42
CA GLN A 343 -7.84 -1.20 -5.26
C GLN A 343 -8.87 -2.13 -5.90
N ARG A 344 -8.63 -2.57 -7.13
CA ARG A 344 -9.47 -3.60 -7.75
C ARG A 344 -9.29 -4.93 -7.05
N TYR A 345 -10.40 -5.63 -6.78
CA TYR A 345 -10.36 -6.90 -6.06
C TYR A 345 -9.55 -7.98 -6.80
N ASP A 346 -9.60 -8.02 -8.13
CA ASP A 346 -8.81 -8.97 -8.93
C ASP A 346 -7.29 -8.70 -8.89
N ARG A 347 -6.88 -7.42 -8.82
CA ARG A 347 -5.46 -7.04 -8.72
C ARG A 347 -4.86 -7.50 -7.38
N ALA A 348 -5.60 -7.34 -6.30
CA ALA A 348 -5.19 -7.85 -4.98
C ALA A 348 -4.97 -9.37 -5.00
N MET A 349 -5.81 -10.13 -5.72
CA MET A 349 -5.64 -11.58 -5.90
C MET A 349 -4.44 -11.96 -6.77
N MET A 350 -3.90 -11.04 -7.57
CA MET A 350 -2.74 -11.25 -8.44
C MET A 350 -1.42 -10.82 -7.79
N ASN A 351 -1.40 -10.53 -6.49
CA ASN A 351 -0.27 -9.93 -5.77
C ASN A 351 0.15 -8.53 -6.28
N ASP A 352 -0.76 -7.81 -6.94
CA ASP A 352 -0.50 -6.46 -7.44
C ASP A 352 -0.87 -5.41 -6.37
N TRP A 353 -0.22 -5.52 -5.20
CA TRP A 353 -0.53 -4.76 -3.98
C TRP A 353 -0.38 -3.25 -4.09
N ASP A 354 0.43 -2.77 -5.03
CA ASP A 354 0.76 -1.35 -5.20
C ASP A 354 -0.13 -0.67 -6.26
N ASN A 355 -1.01 -1.43 -6.92
CA ASN A 355 -1.91 -0.89 -7.92
C ASN A 355 -3.23 -0.44 -7.30
N TYR A 356 -3.27 0.82 -6.88
CA TYR A 356 -4.50 1.50 -6.43
C TYR A 356 -5.24 2.21 -7.58
N THR A 357 -5.08 1.70 -8.80
CA THR A 357 -5.74 2.24 -9.99
C THR A 357 -6.76 1.25 -10.53
N ASN A 358 -7.64 1.74 -11.40
CA ASN A 358 -8.59 0.93 -12.13
C ASN A 358 -7.94 0.24 -13.36
N TRP A 359 -6.66 0.50 -13.65
CA TRP A 359 -5.94 -0.10 -14.76
C TRP A 359 -5.28 -1.42 -14.37
N ASP A 360 -5.03 -2.27 -15.37
CA ASP A 360 -4.36 -3.56 -15.20
C ASP A 360 -2.89 -3.36 -14.82
N GLU A 361 -2.28 -2.28 -15.31
CA GLU A 361 -0.94 -1.82 -14.93
C GLU A 361 -1.00 -0.36 -14.46
N ILE A 362 -0.14 -0.02 -13.48
CA ILE A 362 -0.18 1.26 -12.75
C ILE A 362 -0.05 2.50 -13.67
N ASP A 363 0.78 2.39 -14.71
CA ASP A 363 1.17 3.50 -15.58
C ASP A 363 0.72 3.33 -17.04
N ILE A 364 0.13 2.17 -17.37
CA ILE A 364 -0.31 1.86 -18.73
C ILE A 364 -1.84 1.76 -18.75
N PRO A 365 -2.53 2.55 -19.59
CA PRO A 365 -3.98 2.42 -19.73
C PRO A 365 -4.33 1.01 -20.21
N ASN A 366 -5.57 0.58 -19.96
CA ASN A 366 -6.06 -0.72 -20.44
C ASN A 366 -6.15 -0.71 -21.97
N LEU A 367 -5.07 -1.13 -22.62
CA LEU A 367 -4.95 -1.22 -24.08
C LEU A 367 -5.59 -2.51 -24.56
N ASN A 368 -6.40 -2.44 -25.61
CA ASN A 368 -7.01 -3.64 -26.20
C ASN A 368 -6.20 -4.09 -27.42
N VAL A 369 -5.68 -5.31 -27.39
CA VAL A 369 -4.90 -5.89 -28.49
C VAL A 369 -5.78 -6.58 -29.55
N ASN A 370 -7.05 -6.86 -29.22
CA ASN A 370 -7.98 -7.65 -30.05
C ASN A 370 -8.83 -6.81 -31.01
N LEU A 371 -8.76 -5.48 -30.93
CA LEU A 371 -9.51 -4.56 -31.80
C LEU A 371 -8.68 -4.03 -32.97
N LEU A 372 -7.51 -4.63 -33.23
CA LEU A 372 -6.71 -4.27 -34.40
C LEU A 372 -7.37 -4.85 -35.67
N PRO A 373 -7.61 -4.03 -36.72
CA PRO A 373 -8.32 -4.47 -37.92
C PRO A 373 -7.55 -5.47 -38.81
N PHE A 374 -6.33 -5.89 -38.44
CA PHE A 374 -5.49 -6.76 -39.28
C PHE A 374 -4.85 -7.91 -38.50
N ASN A 375 -4.99 -9.12 -39.04
CA ASN A 375 -4.33 -10.33 -38.56
C ASN A 375 -2.86 -10.31 -39.04
N ASN A 376 -1.96 -9.89 -38.14
CA ASN A 376 -0.49 -10.04 -38.11
C ASN A 376 0.29 -10.21 -39.43
N SER A 377 1.00 -9.15 -39.85
CA SER A 377 2.24 -9.25 -40.66
C SER A 377 3.28 -8.16 -40.35
N TYR A 378 3.12 -7.39 -39.26
CA TYR A 378 4.15 -6.45 -38.80
C TYR A 378 4.85 -7.03 -37.58
N THR A 379 6.06 -7.56 -37.79
CA THR A 379 6.94 -8.12 -36.76
C THR A 379 7.70 -7.05 -35.96
N THR A 380 7.33 -5.78 -36.01
CA THR A 380 7.98 -4.71 -35.24
C THR A 380 6.99 -3.58 -34.93
N GLN A 381 6.81 -3.29 -33.64
CA GLN A 381 5.95 -2.27 -33.02
C GLN A 381 4.50 -2.70 -32.78
N GLN A 382 4.23 -3.03 -31.51
CA GLN A 382 2.93 -3.36 -30.94
C GLN A 382 1.98 -2.16 -31.13
N LEU A 383 1.16 -2.19 -32.18
CA LEU A 383 0.05 -1.24 -32.31
C LEU A 383 -0.99 -1.61 -31.24
N PHE A 384 -1.46 -0.63 -30.50
CA PHE A 384 -2.49 -0.81 -29.49
C PHE A 384 -3.66 0.13 -29.79
N THR A 385 -4.90 -0.31 -29.54
CA THR A 385 -6.02 0.64 -29.48
C THR A 385 -6.19 1.15 -28.05
N SER A 386 -6.62 2.41 -27.91
CA SER A 386 -7.06 3.00 -26.64
C SER A 386 -8.35 2.38 -26.08
N GLY A 387 -8.92 1.39 -26.78
CA GLY A 387 -10.14 0.71 -26.36
C GLY A 387 -11.43 1.44 -26.76
N PRO A 388 -12.59 0.81 -26.53
CA PRO A 388 -13.89 1.44 -26.78
C PRO A 388 -14.18 2.55 -25.75
N THR A 389 -14.94 3.56 -26.14
CA THR A 389 -15.44 4.57 -25.21
C THR A 389 -16.57 3.96 -24.35
N PHE A 390 -16.38 3.93 -23.03
CA PHE A 390 -17.41 3.47 -22.09
C PHE A 390 -18.29 4.64 -21.63
N SER A 391 -19.60 4.42 -21.56
CA SER A 391 -20.52 5.37 -20.89
C SER A 391 -20.12 5.50 -19.41
N ASN A 392 -20.02 6.72 -18.87
CA ASN A 392 -19.63 7.02 -17.47
C ASN A 392 -18.12 6.92 -17.13
N ASN A 393 -17.23 7.06 -18.12
CA ASN A 393 -15.78 7.19 -17.89
C ASN A 393 -15.15 5.99 -17.13
N MET A 394 -15.70 4.78 -17.34
CA MET A 394 -15.32 3.54 -16.63
C MET A 394 -13.89 3.06 -16.94
N GLY A 395 -13.22 3.66 -17.93
CA GLY A 395 -11.80 3.45 -18.23
C GLY A 395 -10.85 4.45 -17.54
N ALA A 396 -11.37 5.34 -16.69
CA ALA A 396 -10.55 6.27 -15.93
C ALA A 396 -9.56 5.52 -15.02
N ARG A 397 -8.39 6.10 -14.79
CA ARG A 397 -7.34 5.55 -13.91
C ARG A 397 -7.77 5.51 -12.45
N ASP A 398 -8.39 6.60 -11.98
CA ASP A 398 -8.84 6.74 -10.60
C ASP A 398 -10.13 5.98 -10.33
N ILE A 399 -10.18 5.26 -9.20
CA ILE A 399 -11.36 4.50 -8.77
C ILE A 399 -12.35 5.41 -8.02
N LEU A 400 -11.86 6.37 -7.24
CA LEU A 400 -12.69 7.36 -6.54
C LEU A 400 -13.23 8.38 -7.54
N VAL A 401 -14.53 8.66 -7.47
CA VAL A 401 -15.18 9.73 -8.26
C VAL A 401 -15.32 10.99 -7.42
N GLU A 402 -15.90 10.85 -6.22
CA GLU A 402 -16.17 11.95 -5.29
C GLU A 402 -16.35 11.43 -3.87
N GLY A 403 -16.24 12.33 -2.87
CA GLY A 403 -16.51 11.99 -1.48
C GLY A 403 -16.65 13.18 -0.53
N THR A 404 -17.11 12.89 0.69
CA THR A 404 -17.28 13.81 1.81
C THR A 404 -17.12 13.09 3.16
N LEU A 405 -16.72 13.83 4.19
CA LEU A 405 -16.73 13.38 5.58
C LEU A 405 -17.98 13.89 6.29
N VAL A 406 -18.62 13.03 7.07
CA VAL A 406 -19.84 13.34 7.81
C VAL A 406 -19.64 13.02 9.29
N PHE A 407 -19.87 14.01 10.16
CA PHE A 407 -19.79 13.89 11.62
C PHE A 407 -21.18 14.01 12.23
N ASP A 408 -21.65 12.96 12.91
CA ASP A 408 -22.97 12.91 13.56
C ASP A 408 -24.13 13.35 12.65
N GLY A 409 -24.07 12.96 11.38
CA GLY A 409 -25.09 13.26 10.37
C GLY A 409 -24.96 14.63 9.69
N LYS A 410 -23.93 15.42 10.01
CA LYS A 410 -23.64 16.70 9.33
C LYS A 410 -22.38 16.61 8.49
N GLU A 411 -22.45 17.10 7.26
CA GLU A 411 -21.29 17.18 6.37
C GLU A 411 -20.23 18.13 6.92
N ARG A 412 -18.99 17.64 7.03
CA ARG A 412 -17.83 18.44 7.43
C ARG A 412 -17.37 19.36 6.30
N PHE A 413 -17.56 18.95 5.05
CA PHE A 413 -17.33 19.75 3.86
C PHE A 413 -18.26 19.30 2.73
N THR A 414 -18.52 20.18 1.76
CA THR A 414 -19.34 19.81 0.60
C THR A 414 -18.66 18.77 -0.26
N THR A 415 -19.39 17.79 -0.78
CA THR A 415 -18.86 16.72 -1.63
C THR A 415 -17.87 17.25 -2.66
N LYS A 416 -16.68 16.64 -2.67
CA LYS A 416 -15.57 17.00 -3.56
C LYS A 416 -15.30 15.88 -4.54
N ASN A 417 -14.90 16.23 -5.75
CA ASN A 417 -14.46 15.27 -6.74
C ASN A 417 -13.05 14.75 -6.44
N VAL A 418 -12.65 13.71 -7.16
CA VAL A 418 -11.34 13.05 -7.03
C VAL A 418 -10.14 14.01 -7.09
N ASN A 419 -10.17 15.02 -7.98
CA ASN A 419 -9.07 15.98 -8.15
C ASN A 419 -8.79 16.77 -6.85
N PHE A 420 -9.80 17.00 -6.02
CA PHE A 420 -9.59 17.66 -4.74
C PHE A 420 -8.68 16.83 -3.82
N PHE A 421 -8.95 15.53 -3.67
CA PHE A 421 -8.18 14.64 -2.79
C PHE A 421 -6.82 14.27 -3.39
N ARG A 422 -6.78 14.03 -4.71
CA ARG A 422 -5.57 13.59 -5.43
C ARG A 422 -4.62 14.75 -5.71
N ASP A 423 -5.12 15.91 -6.14
CA ASP A 423 -4.27 17.01 -6.60
C ASP A 423 -4.15 18.09 -5.52
N ILE A 424 -5.26 18.66 -5.07
CA ILE A 424 -5.23 19.83 -4.17
C ILE A 424 -4.69 19.45 -2.79
N GLN A 425 -5.21 18.38 -2.18
CA GLN A 425 -4.80 17.95 -0.85
C GLN A 425 -3.36 17.44 -0.85
N ASN A 426 -2.96 16.62 -1.83
CA ASN A 426 -1.56 16.18 -1.93
C ASN A 426 -0.62 17.35 -2.22
N TYR A 427 -0.97 18.28 -3.11
CA TYR A 427 -0.15 19.47 -3.36
C TYR A 427 0.07 20.32 -2.11
N GLN A 428 -0.95 20.44 -1.25
CA GLN A 428 -0.87 21.26 -0.04
C GLN A 428 -0.15 20.56 1.12
N PHE A 429 -0.34 19.25 1.29
CA PHE A 429 0.00 18.54 2.53
C PHE A 429 0.96 17.37 2.36
N SER A 430 1.36 17.03 1.13
CA SER A 430 2.38 16.03 0.84
C SER A 430 3.69 16.70 0.45
N THR A 431 4.80 16.25 1.01
CA THR A 431 6.15 16.65 0.63
C THR A 431 6.79 15.68 -0.36
N GLY A 432 6.28 14.45 -0.43
CA GLY A 432 6.82 13.39 -1.27
C GLY A 432 6.13 13.20 -2.63
N PRO A 433 6.70 12.32 -3.48
CA PRO A 433 6.24 12.10 -4.85
C PRO A 433 5.02 11.15 -4.91
N THR A 434 3.88 11.59 -4.38
CA THR A 434 2.63 10.82 -4.45
C THR A 434 2.17 10.42 -5.86
N PRO A 435 2.52 11.11 -6.98
CA PRO A 435 2.17 10.64 -8.32
C PRO A 435 2.84 9.31 -8.72
N ASP A 436 3.97 8.96 -8.12
CA ASP A 436 4.70 7.71 -8.39
C ASP A 436 3.98 6.48 -7.80
N LEU A 437 3.06 6.70 -6.84
CA LEU A 437 2.13 5.71 -6.31
C LEU A 437 0.69 6.26 -6.44
N PRO A 438 0.07 6.16 -7.63
CA PRO A 438 -1.26 6.71 -7.88
C PRO A 438 -2.32 6.06 -6.98
N GLY A 439 -3.42 6.77 -6.73
CA GLY A 439 -4.55 6.29 -5.92
C GLY A 439 -4.49 6.65 -4.43
N ILE A 440 -3.56 7.53 -4.03
CA ILE A 440 -3.53 8.13 -2.68
C ILE A 440 -4.49 9.33 -2.62
N TYR A 441 -5.62 9.15 -1.91
CA TYR A 441 -6.60 10.21 -1.68
C TYR A 441 -6.48 10.74 -0.26
N LEU A 442 -5.96 11.95 -0.11
CA LEU A 442 -5.67 12.57 1.18
C LEU A 442 -6.72 13.61 1.55
N TYR A 443 -7.06 13.70 2.84
CA TYR A 443 -7.71 14.86 3.45
C TYR A 443 -7.05 15.21 4.79
N SER A 444 -6.54 16.44 4.92
CA SER A 444 -5.88 16.90 6.14
C SER A 444 -6.77 17.81 7.00
N PHE A 445 -6.75 17.59 8.31
CA PHE A 445 -7.25 18.52 9.33
C PHE A 445 -6.14 19.45 9.87
N ALA A 446 -4.87 19.10 9.63
CA ALA A 446 -3.70 19.84 10.05
C ALA A 446 -3.16 20.74 8.92
N LEU A 447 -2.55 21.87 9.28
CA LEU A 447 -1.83 22.72 8.30
C LEU A 447 -0.59 22.04 7.72
N ASP A 448 0.12 21.26 8.52
CA ASP A 448 1.25 20.43 8.12
C ASP A 448 1.18 19.09 8.88
N PRO A 449 0.56 18.05 8.30
CA PRO A 449 0.46 16.74 8.94
C PRO A 449 1.80 15.97 8.96
N ASN A 450 2.85 16.47 8.29
CA ASN A 450 4.14 15.80 8.23
C ASN A 450 5.14 16.36 9.25
N ALA A 451 4.98 17.61 9.68
CA ALA A 451 5.72 18.21 10.79
C ALA A 451 5.20 17.70 12.16
N ILE A 452 5.77 16.60 12.63
CA ILE A 452 5.30 15.92 13.84
C ILE A 452 5.68 16.66 15.13
N THR A 453 6.78 17.40 15.16
CA THR A 453 7.27 18.06 16.39
C THR A 453 6.31 19.12 16.94
N GLN A 454 5.49 19.72 16.08
CA GLN A 454 4.57 20.78 16.45
C GLN A 454 3.19 20.49 15.86
N PRO A 455 2.18 20.13 16.66
CA PRO A 455 0.81 20.00 16.19
C PRO A 455 0.32 21.30 15.53
N THR A 456 -0.18 21.19 14.29
CA THR A 456 -0.66 22.34 13.50
C THR A 456 -2.15 22.26 13.17
N GLY A 457 -2.93 21.53 13.97
CA GLY A 457 -4.37 21.34 13.76
C GLY A 457 -4.77 19.87 13.90
N SER A 458 -5.95 19.64 14.46
CA SER A 458 -6.55 18.32 14.58
C SER A 458 -8.05 18.44 14.85
N VAL A 459 -8.78 17.36 14.61
CA VAL A 459 -10.18 17.20 15.05
C VAL A 459 -10.20 16.25 16.24
N ASN A 460 -10.81 16.66 17.34
CA ASN A 460 -11.09 15.75 18.46
C ASN A 460 -12.24 14.82 18.08
N ALA A 461 -11.89 13.66 17.53
CA ALA A 461 -12.84 12.69 17.02
C ALA A 461 -13.58 11.94 18.11
N SER A 462 -12.99 11.82 19.31
CA SER A 462 -13.63 11.18 20.47
C SER A 462 -14.89 11.90 20.95
N MET A 463 -15.16 13.12 20.47
CA MET A 463 -16.37 13.89 20.78
C MET A 463 -17.54 13.61 19.83
N PHE A 464 -17.32 12.87 18.74
CA PHE A 464 -18.37 12.48 17.80
C PHE A 464 -18.75 11.02 18.03
N ASN A 465 -20.05 10.73 17.98
CA ASN A 465 -20.54 9.36 18.16
C ASN A 465 -20.35 8.52 16.90
N LYS A 466 -20.58 9.11 15.72
CA LYS A 466 -20.49 8.44 14.43
C LYS A 466 -19.83 9.34 13.39
N THR A 467 -18.72 8.87 12.85
CA THR A 467 -17.99 9.52 11.77
C THR A 467 -18.03 8.64 10.52
N TYR A 468 -18.52 9.17 9.40
CA TYR A 468 -18.63 8.46 8.14
C TYR A 468 -17.74 9.10 7.06
N PHE A 469 -17.16 8.25 6.22
CA PHE A 469 -16.66 8.66 4.91
C PHE A 469 -17.67 8.21 3.85
N GLN A 470 -18.31 9.18 3.21
CA GLN A 470 -19.24 8.96 2.11
C GLN A 470 -18.49 9.17 0.81
N TYR A 471 -18.48 8.17 -0.06
CA TYR A 471 -17.74 8.26 -1.31
C TYR A 471 -18.44 7.48 -2.43
N THR A 472 -18.28 7.95 -3.65
CA THR A 472 -18.74 7.29 -4.85
C THR A 472 -17.54 6.72 -5.59
N LEU A 473 -17.54 5.40 -5.80
CA LEU A 473 -16.57 4.71 -6.62
C LEU A 473 -17.09 4.54 -8.04
N LEU A 474 -16.20 4.28 -8.98
CA LEU A 474 -16.57 3.81 -10.31
C LEU A 474 -17.47 2.58 -10.20
N VAL A 475 -18.32 2.38 -11.21
CA VAL A 475 -19.12 1.17 -11.35
C VAL A 475 -18.44 0.32 -12.41
N PRO A 476 -17.91 -0.87 -12.08
CA PRO A 476 -17.29 -1.74 -13.08
C PRO A 476 -18.34 -2.19 -14.12
N PRO A 477 -17.92 -2.44 -15.37
CA PRO A 477 -18.86 -2.90 -16.40
C PRO A 477 -19.37 -4.30 -16.06
N VAL A 478 -20.56 -4.60 -16.57
CA VAL A 478 -21.14 -5.92 -16.43
C VAL A 478 -20.78 -6.72 -17.69
N VAL A 479 -20.14 -7.86 -17.49
CA VAL A 479 -19.71 -8.76 -18.57
C VAL A 479 -20.63 -9.98 -18.60
N ALA A 480 -21.07 -10.36 -19.79
CA ALA A 480 -21.84 -11.58 -20.02
C ALA A 480 -20.89 -12.75 -20.31
N THR A 481 -21.01 -13.85 -19.57
CA THR A 481 -20.21 -15.08 -19.80
C THR A 481 -20.82 -16.01 -20.85
N ALA A 482 -22.08 -15.78 -21.23
CA ALA A 482 -22.82 -16.49 -22.28
C ALA A 482 -23.91 -15.57 -22.86
N GLN A 483 -24.62 -16.01 -23.91
CA GLN A 483 -25.79 -15.28 -24.43
C GLN A 483 -26.78 -14.99 -23.28
N THR A 484 -27.13 -13.72 -23.10
CA THR A 484 -28.10 -13.30 -22.10
C THR A 484 -29.52 -13.60 -22.61
N THR A 485 -30.10 -14.72 -22.20
CA THR A 485 -31.52 -15.02 -22.42
C THR A 485 -32.31 -14.55 -21.20
N GLN A 486 -33.09 -13.48 -21.35
CA GLN A 486 -34.12 -13.10 -20.38
C GLN A 486 -35.47 -13.58 -20.93
N ASP A 487 -36.00 -14.66 -20.37
CA ASP A 487 -37.32 -15.13 -20.76
C ASP A 487 -38.38 -14.21 -20.14
N PRO A 488 -39.24 -13.54 -20.96
CA PRO A 488 -40.28 -12.67 -20.43
C PRO A 488 -41.34 -13.50 -19.70
N VAL A 489 -41.66 -13.11 -18.47
CA VAL A 489 -42.73 -13.73 -17.67
C VAL A 489 -43.87 -12.74 -17.51
N CYS A 490 -45.09 -13.15 -17.89
CA CYS A 490 -46.30 -12.35 -17.67
C CYS A 490 -46.82 -12.62 -16.25
N VAL A 491 -47.01 -11.56 -15.45
CA VAL A 491 -47.48 -11.65 -14.06
C VAL A 491 -48.67 -10.73 -13.81
N VAL A 492 -49.44 -11.00 -12.76
CA VAL A 492 -50.57 -10.15 -12.37
C VAL A 492 -50.03 -8.82 -11.80
N LYS A 493 -50.49 -7.70 -12.35
CA LYS A 493 -50.02 -6.33 -12.04
C LYS A 493 -50.07 -5.99 -10.56
N SER A 494 -51.07 -6.46 -9.82
CA SER A 494 -51.18 -6.25 -8.37
C SER A 494 -50.12 -7.01 -7.55
N THR A 495 -49.51 -8.05 -8.10
CA THR A 495 -48.53 -8.91 -7.43
C THR A 495 -47.09 -8.63 -7.88
N ALA A 496 -46.89 -7.74 -8.86
CA ALA A 496 -45.59 -7.48 -9.49
C ALA A 496 -44.51 -7.00 -8.50
N ASN A 497 -44.88 -6.30 -7.43
CA ASN A 497 -43.96 -5.77 -6.42
C ASN A 497 -43.89 -6.62 -5.14
N THR A 498 -44.41 -7.86 -5.17
CA THR A 498 -44.34 -8.79 -4.04
C THR A 498 -43.14 -9.74 -4.19
N ASN A 499 -42.67 -10.35 -3.10
CA ASN A 499 -41.54 -11.29 -3.12
C ASN A 499 -41.81 -12.57 -3.96
N SER A 500 -43.04 -12.79 -4.42
CA SER A 500 -43.42 -13.90 -5.29
C SER A 500 -44.56 -13.47 -6.22
N PRO A 501 -44.25 -12.78 -7.34
CA PRO A 501 -45.25 -12.38 -8.32
C PRO A 501 -46.01 -13.59 -8.87
N VAL A 502 -47.33 -13.47 -9.01
CA VAL A 502 -48.17 -14.56 -9.50
C VAL A 502 -48.09 -14.61 -11.03
N PRO A 503 -47.58 -15.70 -11.63
CA PRO A 503 -47.50 -15.84 -13.08
C PRO A 503 -48.89 -16.01 -13.69
N VAL A 504 -49.11 -15.40 -14.85
CA VAL A 504 -50.34 -15.51 -15.64
C VAL A 504 -50.17 -16.67 -16.62
N PRO A 505 -50.99 -17.74 -16.52
CA PRO A 505 -50.94 -18.84 -17.48
C PRO A 505 -51.28 -18.38 -18.91
N ALA A 506 -50.68 -19.03 -19.90
CA ALA A 506 -50.96 -18.73 -21.31
C ALA A 506 -52.46 -18.88 -21.64
N GLY A 507 -53.02 -17.91 -22.38
CA GLY A 507 -54.44 -17.88 -22.76
C GLY A 507 -55.41 -17.32 -21.70
N SER A 508 -54.92 -16.90 -20.53
CA SER A 508 -55.78 -16.39 -19.44
C SER A 508 -56.42 -15.02 -19.72
N THR A 509 -55.95 -14.32 -20.76
CA THR A 509 -56.45 -13.02 -21.22
C THR A 509 -57.42 -13.12 -22.39
N ASP A 510 -57.61 -14.31 -22.95
CA ASP A 510 -58.41 -14.53 -24.14
C ASP A 510 -59.85 -14.91 -23.75
N SER A 511 -60.84 -14.36 -24.46
CA SER A 511 -62.22 -14.80 -24.32
C SER A 511 -62.46 -16.02 -25.20
N ILE A 512 -62.73 -17.17 -24.59
CA ILE A 512 -63.02 -18.41 -25.32
C ILE A 512 -64.51 -18.72 -25.17
N ASP A 513 -65.20 -19.00 -26.29
CA ASP A 513 -66.61 -19.41 -26.35
C ASP A 513 -67.59 -18.51 -25.56
N GLY A 514 -67.42 -17.19 -25.67
CA GLY A 514 -68.32 -16.20 -25.03
C GLY A 514 -68.19 -16.09 -23.51
N ARG A 515 -67.19 -16.75 -22.90
CA ARG A 515 -66.85 -16.57 -21.49
C ARG A 515 -65.87 -15.41 -21.34
N PRO A 516 -66.04 -14.52 -20.33
CA PRO A 516 -65.08 -13.46 -20.06
C PRO A 516 -63.72 -14.06 -19.66
N PRO A 517 -62.60 -13.39 -19.98
CA PRO A 517 -61.26 -13.85 -19.66
C PRO A 517 -61.05 -13.98 -18.15
N ILE A 518 -60.17 -14.90 -17.74
CA ILE A 518 -59.84 -15.15 -16.33
C ILE A 518 -59.20 -13.91 -15.71
N ILE A 519 -58.40 -13.16 -16.50
CA ILE A 519 -57.76 -11.91 -16.10
C ILE A 519 -57.89 -10.90 -17.24
N ASN A 520 -58.31 -9.67 -16.91
CA ASN A 520 -58.37 -8.60 -17.90
C ASN A 520 -56.96 -8.24 -18.42
N PRO A 521 -56.77 -8.02 -19.74
CA PRO A 521 -55.47 -7.65 -20.32
C PRO A 521 -54.83 -6.41 -19.68
N GLY A 522 -55.62 -5.47 -19.15
CA GLY A 522 -55.12 -4.28 -18.43
C GLY A 522 -54.50 -4.54 -17.05
N ASN A 523 -54.66 -5.76 -16.52
CA ASN A 523 -54.20 -6.18 -15.19
C ASN A 523 -52.99 -7.13 -15.24
N THR A 524 -52.35 -7.28 -16.40
CA THR A 524 -51.11 -8.05 -16.56
C THR A 524 -49.93 -7.12 -16.82
N ILE A 525 -48.73 -7.54 -16.42
CA ILE A 525 -47.47 -6.85 -16.73
C ILE A 525 -46.41 -7.89 -17.08
N THR A 526 -45.59 -7.60 -18.08
CA THR A 526 -44.43 -8.43 -18.42
C THR A 526 -43.23 -8.00 -17.58
N ILE A 527 -42.65 -8.95 -16.85
CA ILE A 527 -41.40 -8.76 -16.12
C ILE A 527 -40.31 -9.60 -16.78
N TYR A 528 -39.08 -9.09 -16.74
CA TYR A 528 -37.89 -9.82 -17.14
C TYR A 528 -37.15 -10.25 -15.88
N SER A 529 -36.80 -11.53 -15.79
CA SER A 529 -35.96 -12.03 -14.70
C SER A 529 -34.57 -11.39 -14.77
N ALA A 530 -33.95 -11.18 -13.60
CA ALA A 530 -32.56 -10.76 -13.56
C ALA A 530 -31.70 -11.82 -14.27
N PRO A 531 -30.83 -11.42 -15.21
CA PRO A 531 -30.03 -12.37 -15.98
C PRO A 531 -28.98 -13.01 -15.06
N THR A 532 -28.92 -14.35 -15.05
CA THR A 532 -28.02 -15.13 -14.17
C THR A 532 -26.56 -15.17 -14.67
N ASN A 533 -26.30 -14.77 -15.92
CA ASN A 533 -24.99 -14.86 -16.58
C ASN A 533 -24.27 -13.50 -16.70
N LEU A 534 -24.72 -12.49 -15.93
CA LEU A 534 -24.11 -11.17 -15.88
C LEU A 534 -23.25 -11.03 -14.62
N TYR A 535 -21.97 -10.72 -14.80
CA TYR A 535 -21.04 -10.51 -13.70
C TYR A 535 -20.46 -9.10 -13.75
N VAL A 536 -20.38 -8.45 -12.59
CA VAL A 536 -19.65 -7.19 -12.44
C VAL A 536 -18.16 -7.49 -12.62
N GLN A 537 -17.53 -6.84 -13.59
CA GLN A 537 -16.11 -7.01 -13.86
C GLN A 537 -15.30 -6.72 -12.58
N PHE A 538 -14.28 -7.54 -12.33
CA PHE A 538 -13.40 -7.45 -11.16
C PHE A 538 -14.09 -7.69 -9.80
N GLN A 539 -15.39 -7.97 -9.74
CA GLN A 539 -16.18 -8.10 -8.49
C GLN A 539 -16.23 -6.84 -7.61
N GLY A 540 -15.77 -5.68 -8.11
CA GLY A 540 -15.74 -4.40 -7.39
C GLY A 540 -14.34 -4.00 -6.91
N TYR A 541 -14.31 -3.07 -5.96
CA TYR A 541 -13.11 -2.46 -5.40
C TYR A 541 -13.02 -2.69 -3.90
N ASN A 542 -11.82 -2.96 -3.42
CA ASN A 542 -11.48 -2.95 -2.01
C ASN A 542 -11.13 -1.53 -1.58
N SER A 543 -11.56 -1.12 -0.40
CA SER A 543 -11.22 0.16 0.20
C SER A 543 -10.42 -0.05 1.47
N VAL A 544 -9.35 0.75 1.63
CA VAL A 544 -8.58 0.88 2.86
C VAL A 544 -8.56 2.34 3.24
N ILE A 545 -9.18 2.68 4.37
CA ILE A 545 -9.23 4.05 4.86
C ILE A 545 -8.42 4.14 6.14
N TYR A 546 -7.29 4.85 6.08
CA TYR A 546 -6.41 5.14 7.19
C TYR A 546 -6.80 6.45 7.88
N ILE A 547 -6.77 6.43 9.21
CA ILE A 547 -7.02 7.58 10.07
C ILE A 547 -5.82 7.73 10.97
N GLU A 548 -5.10 8.83 10.81
CA GLU A 548 -3.99 9.18 11.68
C GLU A 548 -4.47 10.10 12.80
N SER A 549 -4.00 9.84 14.01
CA SER A 549 -4.36 10.59 15.20
C SER A 549 -3.18 10.77 16.16
N TYR A 550 -3.16 11.88 16.88
CA TYR A 550 -2.21 12.07 17.96
C TYR A 550 -2.63 11.35 19.23
N ASN A 551 -1.63 10.85 19.95
CA ASN A 551 -1.71 10.43 21.34
C ASN A 551 -0.41 10.84 22.04
N PHE A 552 -0.26 10.50 23.31
CA PHE A 552 0.93 10.84 24.08
C PHE A 552 1.46 9.62 24.82
N VAL A 553 2.77 9.53 24.92
CA VAL A 553 3.47 8.59 25.80
C VAL A 553 4.11 9.37 26.91
N LYS A 554 3.78 9.05 28.16
CA LYS A 554 4.39 9.67 29.32
C LYS A 554 5.39 8.73 29.96
N VAL A 555 6.61 9.22 30.19
CA VAL A 555 7.69 8.54 30.91
C VAL A 555 7.87 9.20 32.27
N MET A 556 7.66 8.42 33.34
CA MET A 556 7.76 8.88 34.73
C MET A 556 8.19 7.71 35.62
N ASN A 557 9.09 7.96 36.57
CA ASN A 557 9.48 7.00 37.62
C ASN A 557 9.90 5.61 37.09
N GLY A 558 10.61 5.56 35.95
CA GLY A 558 11.06 4.29 35.35
C GLY A 558 10.01 3.60 34.47
N GLN A 559 8.78 4.10 34.42
CA GLN A 559 7.65 3.53 33.67
C GLN A 559 7.28 4.40 32.48
N ALA A 560 6.84 3.77 31.38
CA ALA A 560 6.26 4.46 30.23
C ALA A 560 4.89 3.88 29.88
N ASN A 561 3.90 4.76 29.68
CA ASN A 561 2.55 4.37 29.30
C ASN A 561 1.93 5.36 28.31
N VAL A 562 0.98 4.88 27.51
CA VAL A 562 0.10 5.75 26.72
C VAL A 562 -0.83 6.51 27.64
N VAL A 563 -1.06 7.79 27.35
CA VAL A 563 -1.90 8.67 28.16
C VAL A 563 -3.39 8.41 27.95
N PHE A 564 -3.82 8.23 26.69
CA PHE A 564 -5.22 8.00 26.35
C PHE A 564 -5.42 6.58 25.80
N SER A 565 -6.14 5.75 26.54
CA SER A 565 -6.69 4.48 26.04
C SER A 565 -8.01 4.77 25.33
N THR A 566 -8.13 4.36 24.07
CA THR A 566 -9.36 4.46 23.26
C THR A 566 -10.08 3.16 23.17
#